data_AF-A0A0K9XB55-F1
#
_entry.id   AF-A0A0K9XB55-F1
#
_cell.length_a   1.000
_cell.length_b   1.000
_cell.length_c   1.000
_cell.angle_alpha   90.00
_cell.angle_beta   90.00
_cell.angle_gamma   90.00
#
_symmetry.space_group_name_H-M   'P 1'
#
loop_
_entity.id
_entity.type
_entity.pdbx_description
1 polymer ?
#
loop_
_entity_poly.entity_id
_entity_poly.type
_entity_poly.pdbx_seq_one_letter_code
_entity_poly.pdbx_strand_id
1 'polypeptide(L)'
;MSDFDAIDSLLSAVGPQADLPAPQVRRTLREQALLSKAQVARALGVSPSTVTAWESGRDPAGETRTKYAYLLDGLAAKLAPSGTTSPPPEPPAEPTAPAPGLAPDQGTDDVENLPTPEPCVLCGHPARHRVAGFAQHLDPEQCATTAPAPAAPAERPATTTRPPARRAFPAPTGPAGLIRETVRDTLAEHGGDVDTATAALLKKAIPHAMRLLDETRKGGRYDVIAHPWIPDILKKQTSRGADQIWEARPKWTRPQLPPGRHEITALDINGAYLSALKTHLPIGQLEHSTGLPHDRRRAGVHLITPPVWEHEAVLPNPLGRRDEPGPLWVTEPTLRLLLRLSGPAYGLCDPPEIHESYTSGATENLLEKFRTALKDARDTALAENDTVTLEYVKAMYSKFVSTMGESNYNRELYRPDWMHIIRSQAFANLWMKAYKAHREGLMVVRAMGTDELHVTGDWHRVFPEGRGVTEVKVKDVYTVGTDAPDATDDADAQGA
;
A
#
# COMPACT_ATOMS: atom_id res chain seq x y z
N MET A 1 7.80 -18.87 47.30
CA MET A 1 6.65 -18.08 47.77
C MET A 1 6.50 -18.42 49.23
N SER A 2 6.60 -17.43 50.10
CA SER A 2 6.52 -17.63 51.55
C SER A 2 5.06 -17.83 51.97
N ASP A 3 4.82 -18.49 53.11
CA ASP A 3 3.47 -18.67 53.66
C ASP A 3 2.77 -17.33 53.93
N PHE A 4 3.54 -16.25 54.14
CA PHE A 4 3.04 -14.89 54.28
C PHE A 4 2.50 -14.32 52.96
N ASP A 5 3.09 -14.63 51.80
CA ASP A 5 2.58 -14.18 50.49
C ASP A 5 1.19 -14.78 50.19
N ALA A 6 0.95 -16.01 50.65
CA ALA A 6 -0.33 -16.68 50.51
C ALA A 6 -1.40 -16.07 51.44
N ILE A 7 -1.00 -15.70 52.67
CA ILE A 7 -1.87 -15.01 53.64
C ILE A 7 -2.22 -13.59 53.16
N ASP A 8 -1.24 -12.83 52.65
CA ASP A 8 -1.46 -11.48 52.12
C ASP A 8 -2.36 -11.50 50.86
N SER A 9 -2.22 -12.53 50.02
CA SER A 9 -3.12 -12.77 48.88
C SER A 9 -4.56 -13.07 49.33
N LEU A 10 -4.73 -13.81 50.42
CA LEU A 10 -6.03 -14.11 51.03
C LEU A 10 -6.66 -12.86 51.66
N LEU A 11 -5.88 -12.05 52.38
CA LEU A 11 -6.36 -10.81 53.00
C LEU A 11 -6.73 -9.75 51.96
N SER A 12 -5.95 -9.63 50.87
CA SER A 12 -6.28 -8.74 49.74
C SER A 12 -7.56 -9.16 48.99
N ALA A 13 -7.98 -10.42 49.09
CA ALA A 13 -9.22 -10.91 48.49
C ALA A 13 -10.48 -10.59 49.32
N VAL A 14 -10.34 -10.18 50.59
CA VAL A 14 -11.44 -9.92 51.53
C VAL A 14 -11.90 -8.44 51.53
N GLY A 15 -11.31 -7.58 50.70
CA GLY A 15 -11.78 -6.20 50.50
C GLY A 15 -13.06 -6.10 49.65
N PRO A 16 -13.87 -5.04 49.81
CA PRO A 16 -15.05 -4.81 48.97
C PRO A 16 -14.65 -4.73 47.49
N GLN A 17 -15.16 -5.65 46.69
CA GLN A 17 -14.90 -5.70 45.26
C GLN A 17 -15.85 -4.76 44.52
N ALA A 18 -15.36 -4.07 43.48
CA ALA A 18 -16.22 -3.26 42.63
C ALA A 18 -17.31 -4.14 41.99
N ASP A 19 -18.57 -3.72 42.08
CA ASP A 19 -19.68 -4.43 41.46
C ASP A 19 -19.55 -4.39 39.93
N LEU A 20 -19.79 -5.53 39.29
CA LEU A 20 -19.78 -5.65 37.85
C LEU A 20 -21.16 -6.05 37.34
N PRO A 21 -21.66 -5.42 36.26
CA PRO A 21 -22.92 -5.83 35.65
C PRO A 21 -22.81 -7.26 35.06
N ALA A 22 -23.94 -7.86 34.70
CA ALA A 22 -23.95 -9.21 34.12
C ALA A 22 -23.10 -9.29 32.83
N PRO A 23 -22.44 -10.43 32.52
CA PRO A 23 -21.51 -10.55 31.39
C PRO A 23 -22.07 -10.08 30.04
N GLN A 24 -23.36 -10.34 29.78
CA GLN A 24 -24.05 -9.90 28.58
C GLN A 24 -24.15 -8.36 28.52
N VAL A 25 -24.41 -7.70 29.65
CA VAL A 25 -24.44 -6.22 29.73
C VAL A 25 -23.06 -5.63 29.48
N ARG A 26 -21.99 -6.27 30.00
CA ARG A 26 -20.60 -5.85 29.73
C ARG A 26 -20.30 -5.85 28.22
N ARG A 27 -20.70 -6.94 27.55
CA ARG A 27 -20.58 -7.09 26.10
C ARG A 27 -21.39 -6.05 25.35
N THR A 28 -22.66 -5.86 25.71
CA THR A 28 -23.55 -4.89 25.06
C THR A 28 -23.03 -3.46 25.19
N LEU A 29 -22.59 -3.04 26.38
CA LEU A 29 -22.00 -1.71 26.59
C LEU A 29 -20.76 -1.49 25.72
N ARG A 30 -19.89 -2.51 25.63
CA ARG A 30 -18.71 -2.47 24.77
C ARG A 30 -19.08 -2.36 23.29
N GLU A 31 -20.04 -3.15 22.83
CA GLU A 31 -20.47 -3.18 21.42
C GLU A 31 -21.22 -1.90 21.02
N GLN A 32 -22.08 -1.35 21.88
CA GLN A 32 -22.74 -0.06 21.68
C GLN A 32 -21.75 1.10 21.64
N ALA A 33 -20.66 1.01 22.40
CA ALA A 33 -19.56 1.97 22.36
C ALA A 33 -18.60 1.77 21.17
N LEU A 34 -18.85 0.79 20.29
CA LEU A 34 -17.99 0.41 19.16
C LEU A 34 -16.55 0.08 19.58
N LEU A 35 -16.36 -0.44 20.79
CA LEU A 35 -15.06 -0.86 21.31
C LEU A 35 -14.81 -2.34 21.00
N SER A 36 -13.66 -2.64 20.41
CA SER A 36 -13.19 -4.02 20.29
C SER A 36 -12.68 -4.55 21.63
N LYS A 37 -12.73 -5.88 21.81
CA LYS A 37 -12.13 -6.54 22.99
C LYS A 37 -10.63 -6.24 23.12
N ALA A 38 -9.95 -6.01 22.00
CA ALA A 38 -8.53 -5.67 21.97
C ALA A 38 -8.26 -4.24 22.48
N GLN A 39 -9.11 -3.27 22.14
CA GLN A 39 -9.00 -1.91 22.68
C GLN A 39 -9.23 -1.89 24.20
N VAL A 40 -10.26 -2.60 24.68
CA VAL A 40 -10.51 -2.77 26.12
C VAL A 40 -9.33 -3.46 26.79
N ALA A 41 -8.81 -4.53 26.21
CA ALA A 41 -7.68 -5.27 26.74
C ALA A 41 -6.41 -4.41 26.85
N ARG A 42 -6.10 -3.62 25.81
CA ARG A 42 -4.96 -2.69 25.80
C ARG A 42 -5.09 -1.60 26.87
N ALA A 43 -6.27 -1.01 27.03
CA ALA A 43 -6.52 0.02 28.05
C ALA A 43 -6.38 -0.52 29.48
N LEU A 44 -6.70 -1.81 29.68
CA LEU A 44 -6.67 -2.47 30.99
C LEU A 44 -5.37 -3.25 31.25
N GLY A 45 -4.44 -3.30 30.29
CA GLY A 45 -3.18 -4.03 30.40
C GLY A 45 -3.33 -5.56 30.43
N VAL A 46 -4.37 -6.11 29.80
CA VAL A 46 -4.67 -7.55 29.75
C VAL A 46 -4.72 -8.08 28.31
N SER A 47 -4.95 -9.39 28.14
CA SER A 47 -5.12 -10.00 26.81
C SER A 47 -6.58 -9.92 26.30
N PRO A 48 -6.84 -9.89 24.98
CA PRO A 48 -8.20 -9.95 24.44
C PRO A 48 -8.96 -11.24 24.80
N SER A 49 -8.25 -12.36 24.98
CA SER A 49 -8.81 -13.60 25.51
C SER A 49 -9.30 -13.45 26.95
N THR A 50 -8.63 -12.63 27.76
CA THR A 50 -9.06 -12.32 29.14
C THR A 50 -10.39 -11.57 29.13
N VAL A 51 -10.54 -10.56 28.26
CA VAL A 51 -11.81 -9.82 28.10
C VAL A 51 -12.92 -10.74 27.57
N THR A 52 -12.60 -11.66 26.67
CA THR A 52 -13.56 -12.68 26.21
C THR A 52 -14.03 -13.57 27.37
N ALA A 53 -13.12 -14.02 28.23
CA ALA A 53 -13.49 -14.79 29.42
C ALA A 53 -14.39 -13.96 30.35
N TRP A 54 -14.14 -12.65 30.49
CA TRP A 54 -14.96 -11.78 31.33
C TRP A 54 -16.39 -11.56 30.84
N GLU A 55 -16.56 -11.46 29.53
CA GLU A 55 -17.86 -11.34 28.87
C GLU A 55 -18.59 -12.70 28.74
N SER A 56 -17.91 -13.80 29.06
CA SER A 56 -18.46 -15.16 29.02
C SER A 56 -18.73 -15.75 30.42
N GLY A 57 -18.53 -14.96 31.49
CA GLY A 57 -18.90 -15.34 32.86
C GLY A 57 -17.77 -15.53 33.86
N ARG A 58 -16.50 -15.43 33.45
CA ARG A 58 -15.38 -15.33 34.41
C ARG A 58 -15.33 -13.90 34.96
N ASP A 59 -14.95 -13.71 36.22
CA ASP A 59 -14.79 -12.37 36.76
C ASP A 59 -13.31 -11.95 36.88
N PRO A 60 -12.96 -10.67 36.62
CA PRO A 60 -11.66 -10.13 36.97
C PRO A 60 -11.49 -10.04 38.50
N ALA A 61 -10.23 -9.96 38.94
CA ALA A 61 -9.85 -9.80 40.34
C ALA A 61 -8.90 -8.61 40.53
N GLY A 62 -8.84 -8.10 41.77
CA GLY A 62 -7.92 -7.04 42.17
C GLY A 62 -8.04 -5.76 41.35
N GLU A 63 -6.91 -5.12 41.05
CA GLU A 63 -6.85 -3.83 40.36
C GLU A 63 -7.50 -3.85 38.97
N THR A 64 -7.42 -4.99 38.26
CA THR A 64 -8.05 -5.13 36.93
C THR A 64 -9.58 -5.10 37.00
N ARG A 65 -10.17 -5.59 38.10
CA ARG A 65 -11.62 -5.51 38.35
C ARG A 65 -12.06 -4.06 38.50
N THR A 66 -11.33 -3.28 39.28
CA THR A 66 -11.63 -1.85 39.51
C THR A 66 -11.55 -1.04 38.22
N LYS A 67 -10.50 -1.24 37.42
CA LYS A 67 -10.34 -0.54 36.13
C LYS A 67 -11.43 -0.94 35.13
N TYR A 68 -11.82 -2.22 35.12
CA TYR A 68 -12.88 -2.69 34.23
C TYR A 68 -14.26 -2.18 34.65
N ALA A 69 -14.57 -2.16 35.95
CA ALA A 69 -15.80 -1.56 36.47
C ALA A 69 -15.90 -0.08 36.10
N TYR A 70 -14.82 0.68 36.33
CA TYR A 70 -14.74 2.11 35.97
C TYR A 70 -15.02 2.36 34.48
N LEU A 71 -14.45 1.53 33.60
CA LEU A 71 -14.72 1.60 32.17
C LEU A 71 -16.20 1.37 31.87
N LEU A 72 -16.80 0.32 32.44
CA LEU A 72 -18.21 -0.04 32.19
C LEU A 72 -19.17 1.02 32.71
N ASP A 73 -18.92 1.61 33.87
CA ASP A 73 -19.71 2.71 34.42
C ASP A 73 -19.63 3.95 33.52
N GLY A 74 -18.42 4.29 33.04
CA GLY A 74 -18.21 5.38 32.09
C GLY A 74 -18.93 5.16 30.75
N LEU A 75 -18.98 3.92 30.26
CA LEU A 75 -19.74 3.55 29.06
C LEU A 75 -21.25 3.66 29.31
N ALA A 76 -21.74 3.13 30.42
CA ALA A 76 -23.15 3.20 30.78
C ALA A 76 -23.63 4.65 30.92
N ALA A 77 -22.86 5.51 31.57
CA ALA A 77 -23.18 6.93 31.73
C ALA A 77 -23.23 7.68 30.38
N LYS A 78 -22.36 7.33 29.43
CA LYS A 78 -22.32 7.95 28.09
C LYS A 78 -23.39 7.43 27.14
N LEU A 79 -23.82 6.18 27.33
CA LEU A 79 -24.81 5.52 26.49
C LEU A 79 -26.24 5.66 27.04
N ALA A 80 -26.40 6.16 28.27
CA ALA A 80 -27.70 6.50 28.81
C ALA A 80 -28.35 7.62 27.95
N PRO A 81 -29.59 7.44 27.47
CA PRO A 81 -30.26 8.46 26.70
C PRO A 81 -30.46 9.70 27.57
N SER A 82 -29.82 10.81 27.19
CA SER A 82 -30.16 12.13 27.73
C SER A 82 -31.59 12.45 27.30
N GLY A 83 -32.47 12.66 28.28
CA GLY A 83 -33.90 12.85 28.05
C GLY A 83 -34.24 14.01 27.12
N THR A 84 -35.28 13.77 26.33
CA THR A 84 -36.28 14.73 25.85
C THR A 84 -35.82 15.85 24.91
N THR A 85 -35.99 15.61 23.61
CA THR A 85 -36.64 16.61 22.74
C THR A 85 -37.53 15.90 21.73
N SER A 86 -38.82 16.20 21.83
CA SER A 86 -39.89 15.71 20.97
C SER A 86 -39.70 16.19 19.52
N PRO A 87 -39.97 15.38 18.49
CA PRO A 87 -39.97 15.85 17.10
C PRO A 87 -41.19 16.78 16.83
N PRO A 88 -41.05 17.88 16.07
CA PRO A 88 -42.18 18.68 15.60
C PRO A 88 -43.01 17.96 14.52
N PRO A 89 -44.30 18.30 14.35
CA PRO A 89 -45.25 17.52 13.57
C PRO A 89 -45.09 17.68 12.05
N GLU A 90 -45.47 16.61 11.37
CA GLU A 90 -45.49 16.37 9.92
C GLU A 90 -46.63 17.16 9.22
N PRO A 91 -46.39 17.82 8.07
CA PRO A 91 -47.45 18.36 7.22
C PRO A 91 -47.99 17.31 6.22
N PRO A 92 -49.24 17.47 5.74
CA PRO A 92 -50.09 16.36 5.28
C PRO A 92 -49.87 15.93 3.82
N ALA A 93 -50.32 14.70 3.56
CA ALA A 93 -50.26 13.97 2.30
C ALA A 93 -51.29 14.43 1.26
N GLU A 94 -50.90 14.39 -0.01
CA GLU A 94 -51.77 14.41 -1.20
C GLU A 94 -51.25 13.41 -2.28
N PRO A 95 -52.09 12.96 -3.22
CA PRO A 95 -52.28 11.53 -3.48
C PRO A 95 -51.59 10.95 -4.73
N THR A 96 -51.47 9.62 -4.71
CA THR A 96 -50.87 8.69 -5.67
C THR A 96 -51.64 8.55 -6.99
N ALA A 97 -50.93 8.53 -8.13
CA ALA A 97 -51.34 7.88 -9.40
C ALA A 97 -50.07 7.60 -10.26
N PRO A 98 -50.08 6.65 -11.23
CA PRO A 98 -49.20 5.49 -11.19
C PRO A 98 -47.98 5.57 -12.11
N ALA A 99 -46.98 4.73 -11.79
CA ALA A 99 -45.80 4.47 -12.58
C ALA A 99 -46.10 3.74 -13.91
N PRO A 100 -45.37 4.05 -15.00
CA PRO A 100 -45.04 3.09 -16.02
C PRO A 100 -43.62 2.56 -15.81
N GLY A 101 -43.50 1.24 -15.71
CA GLY A 101 -42.20 0.56 -15.84
C GLY A 101 -41.77 0.44 -17.30
N LEU A 102 -40.47 0.55 -17.54
CA LEU A 102 -39.74 -0.05 -18.67
C LEU A 102 -38.23 0.12 -18.43
N ALA A 103 -37.59 -1.02 -18.09
CA ALA A 103 -36.34 -1.58 -18.64
C ALA A 103 -35.04 -0.71 -18.77
N PRO A 104 -33.85 -1.35 -18.86
CA PRO A 104 -32.57 -0.78 -18.45
C PRO A 104 -31.96 0.12 -19.53
N ASP A 105 -31.48 1.30 -19.12
CA ASP A 105 -30.67 2.14 -19.99
C ASP A 105 -29.19 1.84 -19.82
N GLN A 106 -28.51 1.82 -20.95
CA GLN A 106 -27.12 1.47 -21.12
C GLN A 106 -26.22 2.61 -20.66
N GLY A 107 -25.03 2.25 -20.19
CA GLY A 107 -24.06 3.22 -19.71
C GLY A 107 -23.68 4.24 -20.78
N THR A 108 -23.77 5.51 -20.44
CA THR A 108 -22.91 6.59 -20.95
C THR A 108 -22.77 7.69 -19.87
N ASP A 109 -21.52 8.01 -19.56
CA ASP A 109 -20.96 9.23 -18.93
C ASP A 109 -21.77 10.03 -17.87
N ASP A 110 -21.34 9.88 -16.60
CA ASP A 110 -21.63 10.80 -15.48
C ASP A 110 -20.93 12.17 -15.68
N VAL A 111 -21.39 12.96 -16.64
CA VAL A 111 -20.93 14.33 -16.91
C VAL A 111 -22.08 15.31 -16.66
N GLU A 112 -21.99 16.07 -15.57
CA GLU A 112 -22.94 17.13 -15.21
C GLU A 112 -22.43 18.49 -15.74
N ASN A 113 -23.28 19.29 -16.39
CA ASN A 113 -22.96 20.65 -16.83
C ASN A 113 -23.24 21.67 -15.71
N LEU A 114 -22.23 22.43 -15.30
CA LEU A 114 -22.32 23.47 -14.28
C LEU A 114 -22.75 24.82 -14.89
N PRO A 115 -23.84 25.44 -14.41
CA PRO A 115 -24.27 26.76 -14.88
C PRO A 115 -23.29 27.87 -14.49
N THR A 116 -22.65 27.73 -13.32
CA THR A 116 -21.60 28.63 -12.83
C THR A 116 -20.26 27.90 -12.86
N PRO A 117 -19.19 28.50 -13.42
CA PRO A 117 -17.87 27.87 -13.43
C PRO A 117 -17.33 27.66 -12.01
N GLU A 118 -16.85 26.45 -11.74
CA GLU A 118 -16.16 26.08 -10.49
C GLU A 118 -14.69 25.74 -10.80
N PRO A 119 -13.76 25.91 -9.85
CA PRO A 119 -12.34 25.65 -10.11
C PRO A 119 -12.07 24.17 -10.42
N CYS A 120 -11.45 23.92 -11.57
CA CYS A 120 -11.06 22.60 -12.05
C CYS A 120 -10.13 21.90 -11.05
N VAL A 121 -10.42 20.65 -10.68
CA VAL A 121 -9.58 19.88 -9.73
C VAL A 121 -8.20 19.52 -10.27
N LEU A 122 -7.96 19.67 -11.58
CA LEU A 122 -6.68 19.37 -12.22
C LEU A 122 -5.78 20.61 -12.39
N CYS A 123 -6.34 21.78 -12.71
CA CYS A 123 -5.56 22.98 -13.03
C CYS A 123 -6.01 24.27 -12.32
N GLY A 124 -7.07 24.23 -11.51
CA GLY A 124 -7.60 25.38 -10.77
C GLY A 124 -8.36 26.43 -11.60
N HIS A 125 -8.43 26.27 -12.94
CA HIS A 125 -9.13 27.19 -13.82
C HIS A 125 -10.65 26.95 -13.84
N PRO A 126 -11.48 27.94 -14.20
CA PRO A 126 -12.93 27.79 -14.19
C PRO A 126 -13.41 26.71 -15.17
N ALA A 127 -13.92 25.60 -14.65
CA ALA A 127 -14.51 24.50 -15.40
C ALA A 127 -16.04 24.53 -15.30
N ARG A 128 -16.70 24.14 -16.39
CA ARG A 128 -18.17 24.08 -16.50
C ARG A 128 -18.72 22.66 -16.52
N HIS A 129 -17.89 21.65 -16.29
CA HIS A 129 -18.33 20.25 -16.26
C HIS A 129 -17.94 19.64 -14.92
N ARG A 130 -18.80 18.78 -14.38
CA ARG A 130 -18.56 18.02 -13.17
C ARG A 130 -18.65 16.54 -13.50
N VAL A 131 -17.57 15.82 -13.21
CA VAL A 131 -17.49 14.38 -13.46
C VAL A 131 -17.26 13.71 -12.12
N ALA A 132 -18.14 12.78 -11.75
CA ALA A 132 -18.10 12.10 -10.45
C ALA A 132 -17.98 13.05 -9.24
N GLY A 133 -18.67 14.20 -9.29
CA GLY A 133 -18.71 15.17 -8.18
C GLY A 133 -17.63 16.25 -8.19
N PHE A 134 -16.69 16.24 -9.15
CA PHE A 134 -15.58 17.20 -9.23
C PHE A 134 -15.64 18.05 -10.49
N ALA A 135 -15.52 19.37 -10.34
CA ALA A 135 -15.42 20.29 -11.47
C ALA A 135 -14.12 20.02 -12.24
N GLN A 136 -14.20 19.73 -13.55
CA GLN A 136 -13.05 19.51 -14.43
C GLN A 136 -13.40 19.77 -15.91
N HIS A 137 -12.38 19.85 -16.77
CA HIS A 137 -12.58 19.89 -18.22
C HIS A 137 -12.82 18.46 -18.77
N LEU A 138 -13.62 18.35 -19.83
CA LEU A 138 -13.83 17.07 -20.53
C LEU A 138 -12.68 16.74 -21.48
N ASP A 139 -12.02 17.78 -21.98
CA ASP A 139 -10.86 17.66 -22.84
C ASP A 139 -9.57 18.02 -22.06
N PRO A 140 -8.58 17.11 -21.98
CA PRO A 140 -7.29 17.37 -21.36
C PRO A 140 -6.54 18.58 -21.93
N GLU A 141 -6.72 18.93 -23.20
CA GLU A 141 -6.04 20.08 -23.82
C GLU A 141 -6.53 21.43 -23.25
N GLN A 142 -7.74 21.47 -22.71
CA GLN A 142 -8.29 22.64 -22.01
C GLN A 142 -7.63 22.86 -20.65
N CYS A 143 -7.02 21.82 -20.07
CA CYS A 143 -6.13 21.97 -18.91
C CYS A 143 -4.73 22.48 -19.30
N ALA A 144 -4.33 22.34 -20.57
CA ALA A 144 -3.01 22.72 -21.07
C ALA A 144 -2.96 24.13 -21.70
N THR A 145 -4.10 24.83 -21.79
CA THR A 145 -4.15 26.12 -22.50
C THR A 145 -3.83 27.30 -21.57
N THR A 146 -2.57 27.74 -21.66
CA THR A 146 -2.00 29.10 -21.48
C THR A 146 -0.91 29.21 -20.41
N ALA A 147 0.25 29.67 -20.88
CA ALA A 147 1.44 30.06 -20.13
C ALA A 147 1.16 31.07 -19.00
N PRO A 148 1.98 31.10 -17.93
CA PRO A 148 1.83 32.08 -16.87
C PRO A 148 2.04 33.50 -17.43
N ALA A 149 1.01 34.34 -17.31
CA ALA A 149 1.15 35.77 -17.53
C ALA A 149 2.14 36.36 -16.48
N PRO A 150 3.05 37.26 -16.85
CA PRO A 150 3.97 37.88 -15.91
C PRO A 150 3.19 38.74 -14.91
N ALA A 151 3.45 38.51 -13.62
CA ALA A 151 2.89 39.31 -12.54
C ALA A 151 3.40 40.75 -12.64
N ALA A 152 2.51 41.68 -12.97
CA ALA A 152 2.73 43.11 -12.74
C ALA A 152 2.66 43.41 -11.23
N PRO A 153 3.46 44.35 -10.71
CA PRO A 153 3.53 44.61 -9.28
C PRO A 153 2.30 45.39 -8.81
N ALA A 154 1.50 44.77 -7.95
CA ALA A 154 0.45 45.47 -7.21
C ALA A 154 1.05 46.06 -5.92
N GLU A 155 1.17 47.38 -5.89
CA GLU A 155 1.37 48.16 -4.65
C GLU A 155 0.26 47.84 -3.64
N ARG A 156 0.66 47.37 -2.46
CA ARG A 156 -0.20 47.34 -1.27
C ARG A 156 0.12 48.55 -0.40
N PRO A 157 -0.87 49.33 0.05
CA PRO A 157 -0.67 50.30 1.12
C PRO A 157 -0.42 49.55 2.42
N ALA A 158 0.60 49.99 3.15
CA ALA A 158 0.91 49.54 4.49
C ALA A 158 -0.19 49.99 5.47
N THR A 159 -0.80 49.03 6.17
CA THR A 159 -1.43 49.28 7.47
C THR A 159 -0.85 48.32 8.49
N THR A 160 -0.02 48.91 9.36
CA THR A 160 0.60 48.31 10.52
C THR A 160 -0.43 48.05 11.61
N THR A 161 -0.71 46.79 11.91
CA THR A 161 -1.18 46.38 13.24
C THR A 161 -0.48 45.09 13.65
N ARG A 162 0.41 45.22 14.63
CA ARG A 162 1.25 44.16 15.19
C ARG A 162 0.50 43.46 16.32
N PRO A 163 0.14 42.16 16.23
CA PRO A 163 -0.28 41.41 17.40
C PRO A 163 0.95 40.98 18.21
N PRO A 164 0.82 40.79 19.54
CA PRO A 164 1.96 40.44 20.39
C PRO A 164 2.48 39.04 20.08
N ALA A 165 3.80 38.91 20.07
CA ALA A 165 4.53 37.68 19.82
C ALA A 165 4.16 36.60 20.84
N ARG A 166 3.36 35.61 20.41
CA ARG A 166 3.39 34.30 21.04
C ARG A 166 4.67 33.61 20.58
N ARG A 167 5.47 33.12 21.54
CA ARG A 167 6.60 32.24 21.29
C ARG A 167 6.16 31.17 20.29
N ALA A 168 6.77 31.18 19.11
CA ALA A 168 6.59 30.13 18.12
C ALA A 168 7.13 28.84 18.73
N PHE A 169 6.23 27.98 19.20
CA PHE A 169 6.54 26.57 19.26
C PHE A 169 6.84 26.13 17.82
N PRO A 170 7.91 25.35 17.57
CA PRO A 170 8.16 24.85 16.23
C PRO A 170 6.91 24.13 15.76
N ALA A 171 6.46 24.45 14.54
CA ALA A 171 5.35 23.75 13.91
C ALA A 171 5.66 22.24 13.94
N PRO A 172 4.66 21.36 14.20
CA PRO A 172 4.89 19.93 14.15
C PRO A 172 5.52 19.60 12.81
N THR A 173 6.74 19.09 12.86
CA THR A 173 7.46 18.56 11.71
C THR A 173 6.53 17.53 11.08
N GLY A 174 6.13 17.78 9.82
CA GLY A 174 5.31 16.83 9.09
C GLY A 174 5.97 15.45 9.04
N PRO A 175 5.30 14.42 8.51
CA PRO A 175 5.79 13.04 8.55
C PRO A 175 7.25 12.84 8.07
N ALA A 176 7.70 13.59 7.07
CA ALA A 176 9.09 13.56 6.60
C ALA A 176 10.11 14.09 7.63
N GLY A 177 9.70 15.05 8.48
CA GLY A 177 10.53 15.58 9.56
C GLY A 177 10.86 14.52 10.62
N LEU A 178 9.98 13.53 10.85
CA LEU A 178 10.24 12.44 11.78
C LEU A 178 11.45 11.60 11.38
N ILE A 179 11.65 11.36 10.09
CA ILE A 179 12.80 10.60 9.59
C ILE A 179 14.08 11.39 9.87
N ARG A 180 14.11 12.66 9.47
CA ARG A 180 15.25 13.56 9.65
C ARG A 180 15.63 13.73 11.12
N GLU A 181 14.65 13.97 11.98
CA GLU A 181 14.86 14.10 13.43
C GLU A 181 15.42 12.82 14.02
N THR A 182 14.86 11.66 13.66
CA THR A 182 15.34 10.37 14.18
C THR A 182 16.79 10.10 13.77
N VAL A 183 17.16 10.42 12.53
CA VAL A 183 18.54 10.27 12.05
C VAL A 183 19.48 11.20 12.81
N ARG A 184 19.13 12.49 12.91
CA ARG A 184 19.92 13.49 13.65
C ARG A 184 20.11 13.09 15.11
N ASP A 185 19.04 12.70 15.79
CA ASP A 185 19.07 12.37 17.21
C ASP A 185 19.89 11.09 17.44
N THR A 186 19.77 10.09 16.57
CA THR A 186 20.57 8.86 16.67
C THR A 186 22.06 9.13 16.39
N LEU A 187 22.38 9.98 15.41
CA LEU A 187 23.77 10.40 15.16
C LEU A 187 24.34 11.14 16.37
N ALA A 188 23.57 12.02 17.00
CA ALA A 188 23.99 12.73 18.21
C ALA A 188 24.21 11.78 19.40
N GLU A 189 23.31 10.81 19.61
CA GLU A 189 23.44 9.77 20.65
C GLU A 189 24.72 8.93 20.49
N HIS A 190 25.15 8.70 19.26
CA HIS A 190 26.37 7.94 18.93
C HIS A 190 27.58 8.83 18.63
N GLY A 191 27.57 10.10 19.04
CA GLY A 191 28.72 11.01 18.92
C GLY A 191 29.17 11.29 17.49
N GLY A 192 28.27 11.13 16.51
CA GLY A 192 28.56 11.30 15.08
C GLY A 192 29.14 10.05 14.40
N ASP A 193 29.25 8.91 15.10
CA ASP A 193 29.65 7.65 14.48
C ASP A 193 28.57 7.15 13.52
N VAL A 194 28.84 7.31 12.22
CA VAL A 194 27.96 6.97 11.11
C VAL A 194 27.62 5.48 11.07
N ASP A 195 28.58 4.60 11.29
CA ASP A 195 28.38 3.15 11.17
C ASP A 195 27.55 2.63 12.34
N THR A 196 27.88 3.07 13.55
CA THR A 196 27.14 2.68 14.77
C THR A 196 25.73 3.25 14.75
N ALA A 197 25.55 4.53 14.37
CA ALA A 197 24.23 5.14 14.24
C ALA A 197 23.37 4.44 13.19
N THR A 198 23.95 4.12 12.02
CA THR A 198 23.25 3.37 10.97
C THR A 198 22.80 2.01 11.48
N ALA A 199 23.69 1.25 12.12
CA ALA A 199 23.34 -0.05 12.69
C ALA A 199 22.20 0.05 13.73
N ALA A 200 22.19 1.09 14.57
CA ALA A 200 21.12 1.34 15.53
C ALA A 200 19.78 1.67 14.85
N LEU A 201 19.80 2.54 13.84
CA LEU A 201 18.63 2.90 13.03
C LEU A 201 18.05 1.68 12.31
N LEU A 202 18.90 0.85 11.70
CA LEU A 202 18.50 -0.37 11.00
C LEU A 202 17.78 -1.36 11.94
N LYS A 203 18.20 -1.47 13.21
CA LYS A 203 17.52 -2.30 14.22
C LYS A 203 16.12 -1.78 14.56
N LYS A 204 15.95 -0.45 14.60
CA LYS A 204 14.67 0.22 14.93
C LYS A 204 13.79 0.54 13.70
N ALA A 205 14.20 0.14 12.51
CA ALA A 205 13.50 0.51 11.26
C ALA A 205 12.02 0.07 11.21
N ILE A 206 11.67 -1.11 11.75
CA ILE A 206 10.27 -1.59 11.78
C ILE A 206 9.39 -0.72 12.70
N PRO A 207 9.70 -0.55 14.00
CA PRO A 207 8.87 0.28 14.87
C PRO A 207 8.83 1.74 14.40
N HIS A 208 9.91 2.26 13.80
CA HIS A 208 9.89 3.60 13.23
C HIS A 208 9.03 3.70 11.96
N ALA A 209 8.99 2.66 11.12
CA ALA A 209 8.08 2.60 9.97
C ALA A 209 6.61 2.55 10.42
N MET A 210 6.29 1.78 11.46
CA MET A 210 4.94 1.75 12.05
C MET A 210 4.55 3.10 12.65
N ARG A 211 5.45 3.74 13.41
CA ARG A 211 5.24 5.10 13.92
C ARG A 211 4.99 6.09 12.78
N LEU A 212 5.77 6.03 11.71
CA LEU A 212 5.59 6.91 10.55
C LEU A 212 4.23 6.64 9.87
N LEU A 213 3.85 5.37 9.71
CA LEU A 213 2.55 4.99 9.16
C LEU A 213 1.41 5.60 9.98
N ASP A 214 1.43 5.45 11.31
CA ASP A 214 0.41 6.02 12.20
C ASP A 214 0.32 7.54 12.08
N GLU A 215 1.45 8.23 12.05
CA GLU A 215 1.51 9.69 11.88
C GLU A 215 0.93 10.13 10.52
N THR A 216 1.26 9.41 9.44
CA THR A 216 0.76 9.73 8.09
C THR A 216 -0.74 9.46 7.93
N ARG A 217 -1.30 8.61 8.79
CA ARG A 217 -2.72 8.24 8.81
C ARG A 217 -3.58 9.14 9.68
N LYS A 218 -3.01 10.02 10.51
CA LYS A 218 -3.79 11.01 11.27
C LYS A 218 -4.65 11.85 10.32
N GLY A 219 -5.95 11.90 10.59
CA GLY A 219 -6.95 12.55 9.72
C GLY A 219 -7.24 11.80 8.41
N GLY A 220 -6.81 10.55 8.28
CA GLY A 220 -7.17 9.68 7.16
C GLY A 220 -8.65 9.25 7.21
N ARG A 221 -9.25 9.05 6.04
CA ARG A 221 -10.67 8.66 5.92
C ARG A 221 -10.94 7.21 6.34
N TYR A 222 -9.94 6.35 6.27
CA TYR A 222 -10.09 4.91 6.49
C TYR A 222 -9.27 4.46 7.70
N ASP A 223 -9.91 3.71 8.59
CA ASP A 223 -9.17 2.94 9.58
C ASP A 223 -8.67 1.62 8.98
N VAL A 224 -7.52 1.16 9.44
CA VAL A 224 -6.87 -0.06 8.98
C VAL A 224 -7.24 -1.14 9.96
N ILE A 225 -7.96 -2.15 9.46
CA ILE A 225 -8.13 -3.38 10.22
C ILE A 225 -6.77 -4.08 10.19
N ALA A 226 -6.03 -3.93 11.30
CA ALA A 226 -4.69 -4.47 11.41
C ALA A 226 -4.64 -6.00 11.50
N HIS A 227 -5.73 -6.62 11.99
CA HIS A 227 -5.84 -8.06 12.20
C HIS A 227 -7.23 -8.55 11.74
N PRO A 228 -7.49 -8.56 10.42
CA PRO A 228 -8.75 -9.07 9.89
C PRO A 228 -8.80 -10.60 10.04
N TRP A 229 -9.99 -11.18 9.90
CA TRP A 229 -10.07 -12.60 9.61
C TRP A 229 -9.40 -12.89 8.25
N ILE A 230 -8.66 -14.00 8.18
CA ILE A 230 -7.86 -14.36 7.01
C ILE A 230 -8.34 -15.71 6.47
N PRO A 231 -8.66 -15.80 5.16
CA PRO A 231 -8.93 -17.05 4.46
C PRO A 231 -7.77 -18.06 4.59
N ASP A 232 -8.08 -19.36 4.58
CA ASP A 232 -7.05 -20.40 4.76
C ASP A 232 -6.00 -20.41 3.64
N ILE A 233 -6.34 -19.94 2.43
CA ILE A 233 -5.41 -19.78 1.30
C ILE A 233 -4.29 -18.76 1.57
N LEU A 234 -4.48 -17.84 2.52
CA LEU A 234 -3.51 -16.83 2.93
C LEU A 234 -2.74 -17.23 4.20
N LYS A 235 -3.02 -18.40 4.76
CA LYS A 235 -2.29 -18.97 5.89
C LYS A 235 -1.27 -19.97 5.39
N LYS A 236 -0.06 -19.94 5.96
CA LYS A 236 0.91 -20.99 5.71
C LYS A 236 0.40 -22.33 6.26
N GLN A 237 0.35 -23.32 5.37
CA GLN A 237 -0.06 -24.68 5.75
C GLN A 237 1.01 -25.37 6.61
N THR A 238 2.28 -25.05 6.38
CA THR A 238 3.40 -25.47 7.23
C THR A 238 4.45 -24.37 7.31
N SER A 239 5.28 -24.37 8.35
CA SER A 239 6.33 -23.35 8.56
C SER A 239 7.38 -23.29 7.44
N ARG A 240 7.52 -24.37 6.66
CA ARG A 240 8.41 -24.47 5.48
C ARG A 240 7.67 -24.68 4.17
N GLY A 241 6.34 -24.63 4.19
CA GLY A 241 5.50 -24.87 3.01
C GLY A 241 5.51 -23.68 2.06
N ALA A 242 5.23 -23.95 0.79
CA ALA A 242 4.97 -22.89 -0.18
C ALA A 242 3.65 -22.18 0.16
N ASP A 243 3.62 -20.87 -0.12
CA ASP A 243 2.38 -20.10 -0.08
C ASP A 243 1.47 -20.56 -1.22
N GLN A 244 0.15 -20.57 -1.00
CA GLN A 244 -0.80 -20.87 -2.08
C GLN A 244 -0.95 -19.69 -3.06
N ILE A 245 -0.60 -18.48 -2.60
CA ILE A 245 -0.67 -17.28 -3.42
C ILE A 245 0.55 -17.20 -4.34
N TRP A 246 0.28 -17.19 -5.64
CA TRP A 246 1.27 -17.01 -6.67
C TRP A 246 1.53 -15.51 -6.91
N GLU A 247 2.70 -15.03 -6.45
CA GLU A 247 3.09 -13.61 -6.59
C GLU A 247 3.57 -13.25 -8.01
N ALA A 248 3.74 -14.23 -8.92
CA ALA A 248 4.23 -14.01 -10.28
C ALA A 248 5.65 -13.40 -10.37
N ARG A 249 6.59 -13.91 -9.56
CA ARG A 249 7.97 -13.42 -9.53
C ARG A 249 8.68 -13.61 -10.89
N PRO A 250 9.21 -12.53 -11.51
CA PRO A 250 9.97 -12.62 -12.75
C PRO A 250 11.24 -13.44 -12.57
N LYS A 251 11.39 -14.43 -13.45
CA LYS A 251 12.60 -15.24 -13.63
C LYS A 251 12.66 -15.69 -15.07
N TRP A 252 13.00 -14.78 -15.95
CA TRP A 252 13.00 -15.02 -17.39
C TRP A 252 14.32 -14.56 -18.01
N THR A 253 14.84 -15.39 -18.91
CA THR A 253 15.94 -15.06 -19.81
C THR A 253 15.47 -15.43 -21.20
N ARG A 254 15.67 -14.54 -22.16
CA ARG A 254 15.34 -14.74 -23.56
C ARG A 254 15.93 -16.09 -24.03
N PRO A 255 15.09 -17.01 -24.56
CA PRO A 255 15.58 -18.33 -24.94
C PRO A 255 16.62 -18.31 -26.07
N GLN A 256 16.45 -17.40 -27.04
CA GLN A 256 17.31 -17.30 -28.22
C GLN A 256 17.58 -15.83 -28.55
N LEU A 257 18.86 -15.49 -28.72
CA LEU A 257 19.29 -14.19 -29.24
C LEU A 257 19.46 -14.28 -30.76
N PRO A 258 19.19 -13.19 -31.51
CA PRO A 258 19.58 -13.13 -32.91
C PRO A 258 21.09 -13.40 -33.09
N PRO A 259 21.53 -13.93 -34.24
CA PRO A 259 22.96 -14.09 -34.50
C PRO A 259 23.74 -12.78 -34.36
N GLY A 260 25.00 -12.88 -33.92
CA GLY A 260 25.91 -11.75 -33.75
C GLY A 260 26.28 -11.47 -32.31
N ARG A 261 27.18 -10.49 -32.14
CA ARG A 261 27.68 -10.04 -30.85
C ARG A 261 26.75 -8.95 -30.28
N HIS A 262 26.26 -9.16 -29.06
CA HIS A 262 25.31 -8.27 -28.39
C HIS A 262 25.91 -7.71 -27.11
N GLU A 263 26.03 -6.39 -27.02
CA GLU A 263 26.29 -5.71 -25.75
C GLU A 263 24.98 -5.59 -24.96
N ILE A 264 25.00 -6.10 -23.74
CA ILE A 264 23.85 -6.15 -22.84
C ILE A 264 24.13 -5.24 -21.66
N THR A 265 23.21 -4.31 -21.40
CA THR A 265 23.22 -3.48 -20.19
C THR A 265 22.24 -4.04 -19.19
N ALA A 266 22.72 -4.38 -17.99
CA ALA A 266 21.90 -4.71 -16.84
C ALA A 266 21.49 -3.43 -16.09
N LEU A 267 20.19 -3.16 -16.03
CA LEU A 267 19.60 -2.00 -15.36
C LEU A 267 19.00 -2.42 -14.01
N ASP A 268 19.26 -1.61 -12.99
CA ASP A 268 18.67 -1.73 -11.64
C ASP A 268 17.57 -0.68 -11.45
N ILE A 269 16.35 -1.13 -11.19
CA ILE A 269 15.19 -0.27 -10.96
C ILE A 269 15.20 0.23 -9.51
N ASN A 270 15.36 1.54 -9.36
CA ASN A 270 15.44 2.16 -8.05
C ASN A 270 14.14 2.03 -7.25
N GLY A 271 14.25 1.60 -5.99
CA GLY A 271 13.15 1.66 -5.02
C GLY A 271 11.91 0.85 -5.44
N ALA A 272 12.09 -0.36 -5.99
CA ALA A 272 10.99 -1.20 -6.47
C ALA A 272 9.86 -1.38 -5.43
N TYR A 273 10.19 -1.74 -4.18
CA TYR A 273 9.19 -1.86 -3.11
C TYR A 273 8.59 -0.50 -2.70
N LEU A 274 9.38 0.57 -2.68
CA LEU A 274 8.88 1.92 -2.39
C LEU A 274 7.85 2.37 -3.44
N SER A 275 8.10 2.08 -4.72
CA SER A 275 7.14 2.32 -5.81
C SER A 275 5.89 1.45 -5.65
N ALA A 276 6.07 0.19 -5.26
CA ALA A 276 4.99 -0.78 -5.13
C ALA A 276 4.01 -0.50 -3.98
N LEU A 277 4.38 0.36 -3.01
CA LEU A 277 3.44 0.83 -1.99
C LEU A 277 2.26 1.61 -2.59
N LYS A 278 2.41 2.12 -3.82
CA LYS A 278 1.31 2.68 -4.61
C LYS A 278 0.56 1.55 -5.32
N THR A 279 -0.37 0.93 -4.60
CA THR A 279 -1.18 -0.19 -5.09
C THR A 279 -2.54 -0.23 -4.40
N HIS A 280 -3.51 -0.92 -5.01
CA HIS A 280 -4.86 -1.04 -4.45
C HIS A 280 -4.85 -2.04 -3.30
N LEU A 281 -5.01 -1.53 -2.07
CA LEU A 281 -5.02 -2.37 -0.88
C LEU A 281 -6.45 -2.57 -0.34
N PRO A 282 -6.81 -3.80 0.05
CA PRO A 282 -8.09 -4.08 0.71
C PRO A 282 -8.14 -3.37 2.07
N ILE A 283 -9.17 -2.56 2.28
CA ILE A 283 -9.33 -1.76 3.52
C ILE A 283 -9.84 -2.64 4.67
N GLY A 284 -10.80 -3.52 4.37
CA GLY A 284 -11.55 -4.30 5.34
C GLY A 284 -11.21 -5.78 5.35
N GLN A 285 -12.11 -6.56 5.94
CA GLN A 285 -12.08 -8.02 5.86
C GLN A 285 -12.38 -8.48 4.43
N LEU A 286 -11.66 -9.50 3.96
CA LEU A 286 -11.91 -10.09 2.65
C LEU A 286 -13.19 -10.93 2.68
N GLU A 287 -14.05 -10.71 1.69
CA GLU A 287 -15.28 -11.45 1.47
C GLU A 287 -15.09 -12.39 0.27
N HIS A 288 -15.58 -13.62 0.43
CA HIS A 288 -15.57 -14.62 -0.64
C HIS A 288 -16.68 -14.36 -1.65
N SER A 289 -16.38 -14.57 -2.92
CA SER A 289 -17.32 -14.44 -4.04
C SER A 289 -16.94 -15.41 -5.16
N THR A 290 -17.95 -15.89 -5.88
CA THR A 290 -17.82 -16.81 -7.03
C THR A 290 -18.67 -16.32 -8.19
N GLY A 291 -18.25 -16.58 -9.43
CA GLY A 291 -19.05 -16.26 -10.63
C GLY A 291 -19.30 -14.77 -10.90
N LEU A 292 -18.60 -13.86 -10.21
CA LEU A 292 -18.69 -12.42 -10.44
C LEU A 292 -17.53 -11.93 -11.33
N PRO A 293 -17.77 -10.96 -12.22
CA PRO A 293 -16.70 -10.32 -12.97
C PRO A 293 -15.79 -9.50 -12.04
N HIS A 294 -14.62 -9.10 -12.56
CA HIS A 294 -13.69 -8.24 -11.82
C HIS A 294 -14.30 -6.88 -11.46
N ASP A 295 -14.33 -6.54 -10.17
CA ASP A 295 -14.71 -5.22 -9.67
C ASP A 295 -13.48 -4.36 -9.39
N ARG A 296 -13.30 -3.29 -10.18
CA ARG A 296 -12.18 -2.36 -10.06
C ARG A 296 -12.14 -1.58 -8.74
N ARG A 297 -13.25 -1.52 -7.99
CA ARG A 297 -13.34 -0.87 -6.67
C ARG A 297 -12.93 -1.78 -5.52
N ARG A 298 -12.71 -3.06 -5.81
CA ARG A 298 -12.28 -4.08 -4.84
C ARG A 298 -10.84 -4.51 -5.12
N ALA A 299 -10.20 -5.06 -4.11
CA ALA A 299 -8.88 -5.69 -4.22
C ALA A 299 -8.79 -6.90 -3.29
N GLY A 300 -7.94 -7.83 -3.65
CA GLY A 300 -7.62 -9.00 -2.84
C GLY A 300 -6.88 -10.07 -3.63
N VAL A 301 -7.35 -11.31 -3.53
CA VAL A 301 -6.80 -12.48 -4.23
C VAL A 301 -7.89 -13.19 -5.02
N HIS A 302 -7.50 -13.79 -6.14
CA HIS A 302 -8.39 -14.36 -7.14
C HIS A 302 -7.86 -15.70 -7.62
N LEU A 303 -8.71 -16.72 -7.64
CA LEU A 303 -8.41 -17.96 -8.34
C LEU A 303 -8.73 -17.76 -9.81
N ILE A 304 -7.73 -17.88 -10.66
CA ILE A 304 -7.89 -17.70 -12.10
C ILE A 304 -7.42 -18.92 -12.87
N THR A 305 -8.03 -19.17 -14.03
CA THR A 305 -7.37 -19.91 -15.11
C THR A 305 -6.68 -18.86 -15.98
N PRO A 306 -5.34 -18.86 -16.02
CA PRO A 306 -4.61 -17.85 -16.77
C PRO A 306 -4.69 -18.11 -18.28
N PRO A 307 -4.59 -17.07 -19.11
CA PRO A 307 -4.56 -17.23 -20.55
C PRO A 307 -3.26 -17.89 -21.00
N VAL A 308 -3.27 -18.45 -22.21
CA VAL A 308 -2.05 -18.90 -22.88
C VAL A 308 -1.17 -17.68 -23.17
N TRP A 309 0.14 -17.82 -22.96
CA TRP A 309 1.11 -16.78 -23.23
C TRP A 309 2.05 -17.19 -24.36
N GLU A 310 1.86 -16.60 -25.54
CA GLU A 310 2.57 -16.99 -26.77
C GLU A 310 3.87 -16.18 -27.01
N HIS A 311 4.16 -15.20 -26.17
CA HIS A 311 5.25 -14.25 -26.38
C HIS A 311 6.55 -14.59 -25.64
N GLU A 312 6.69 -15.80 -25.08
CA GLU A 312 7.86 -16.19 -24.25
C GLU A 312 9.21 -16.09 -24.97
N ALA A 313 9.21 -16.13 -26.30
CA ALA A 313 10.41 -15.95 -27.12
C ALA A 313 11.00 -14.52 -27.02
N VAL A 314 10.16 -13.52 -26.71
CA VAL A 314 10.55 -12.10 -26.78
C VAL A 314 10.24 -11.29 -25.52
N LEU A 315 9.29 -11.75 -24.71
CA LEU A 315 8.86 -11.08 -23.49
C LEU A 315 8.69 -12.09 -22.34
N PRO A 316 8.95 -11.66 -21.09
CA PRO A 316 8.68 -12.49 -19.92
C PRO A 316 7.17 -12.77 -19.81
N ASN A 317 6.83 -13.98 -19.37
CA ASN A 317 5.45 -14.30 -18.98
C ASN A 317 5.03 -13.41 -17.78
N PRO A 318 3.88 -12.71 -17.83
CA PRO A 318 3.40 -11.88 -16.72
C PRO A 318 3.15 -12.66 -15.43
N LEU A 319 3.04 -13.99 -15.50
CA LEU A 319 2.95 -14.88 -14.35
C LEU A 319 4.32 -15.35 -13.83
N GLY A 320 5.43 -14.86 -14.38
CA GLY A 320 6.75 -15.37 -14.04
C GLY A 320 6.97 -16.80 -14.54
N ARG A 321 7.93 -17.51 -13.93
CA ARG A 321 8.24 -18.90 -14.32
C ARG A 321 7.31 -19.87 -13.60
N ARG A 322 6.46 -20.55 -14.38
CA ARG A 322 5.49 -21.53 -13.90
C ARG A 322 5.71 -22.86 -14.61
N ASP A 323 5.78 -23.94 -13.84
CA ASP A 323 5.98 -25.29 -14.40
C ASP A 323 4.64 -26.07 -14.50
N GLU A 324 3.73 -25.90 -13.53
CA GLU A 324 2.45 -26.64 -13.49
C GLU A 324 1.33 -25.87 -14.20
N PRO A 325 0.53 -26.49 -15.10
CA PRO A 325 -0.63 -25.85 -15.72
C PRO A 325 -1.85 -25.79 -14.77
N GLY A 326 -2.93 -25.11 -15.19
CA GLY A 326 -4.22 -25.09 -14.49
C GLY A 326 -4.52 -23.81 -13.70
N PRO A 327 -5.55 -23.82 -12.84
CA PRO A 327 -5.93 -22.68 -12.02
C PRO A 327 -4.89 -22.35 -10.94
N LEU A 328 -4.77 -21.06 -10.58
CA LEU A 328 -3.89 -20.60 -9.50
C LEU A 328 -4.42 -19.34 -8.82
N TRP A 329 -4.08 -19.18 -7.54
CA TRP A 329 -4.40 -17.98 -6.78
C TRP A 329 -3.42 -16.87 -7.10
N VAL A 330 -3.89 -15.76 -7.66
CA VAL A 330 -3.10 -14.56 -7.93
C VAL A 330 -3.62 -13.38 -7.11
N THR A 331 -2.77 -12.38 -6.94
CA THR A 331 -3.14 -11.12 -6.29
C THR A 331 -3.73 -10.11 -7.27
N GLU A 332 -4.43 -9.10 -6.75
CA GLU A 332 -5.01 -7.97 -7.52
C GLU A 332 -4.05 -7.36 -8.57
N PRO A 333 -2.76 -7.04 -8.29
CA PRO A 333 -1.87 -6.45 -9.29
C PRO A 333 -1.62 -7.36 -10.50
N THR A 334 -1.51 -8.66 -10.27
CA THR A 334 -1.29 -9.66 -11.33
C THR A 334 -2.55 -9.80 -12.19
N LEU A 335 -3.73 -9.89 -11.56
CA LEU A 335 -5.00 -9.92 -12.29
C LEU A 335 -5.20 -8.65 -13.14
N ARG A 336 -4.97 -7.47 -12.55
CA ARG A 336 -5.05 -6.19 -13.27
C ARG A 336 -4.04 -6.09 -14.41
N LEU A 337 -2.85 -6.67 -14.24
CA LEU A 337 -1.88 -6.75 -15.33
C LEU A 337 -2.43 -7.60 -16.47
N LEU A 338 -2.86 -8.85 -16.20
CA LEU A 338 -3.41 -9.73 -17.23
C LEU A 338 -4.60 -9.11 -17.97
N LEU A 339 -5.57 -8.54 -17.24
CA LEU A 339 -6.73 -7.84 -17.82
C LEU A 339 -6.32 -6.64 -18.68
N ARG A 340 -5.23 -5.94 -18.32
CA ARG A 340 -4.69 -4.85 -19.12
C ARG A 340 -4.06 -5.39 -20.41
N LEU A 341 -3.29 -6.47 -20.33
CA LEU A 341 -2.61 -7.08 -21.47
C LEU A 341 -3.58 -7.73 -22.46
N SER A 342 -4.73 -8.23 -21.97
CA SER A 342 -5.80 -8.73 -22.82
C SER A 342 -6.68 -7.63 -23.43
N GLY A 343 -6.57 -6.40 -22.91
CA GLY A 343 -7.32 -5.26 -23.41
C GLY A 343 -6.88 -4.84 -24.83
N PRO A 344 -7.73 -4.12 -25.57
CA PRO A 344 -7.49 -3.78 -26.99
C PRO A 344 -6.26 -2.90 -27.22
N ALA A 345 -5.80 -2.19 -26.19
CA ALA A 345 -4.58 -1.38 -26.29
C ALA A 345 -3.28 -2.21 -26.33
N TYR A 346 -3.33 -3.49 -25.94
CA TYR A 346 -2.17 -4.38 -25.86
C TYR A 346 -2.39 -5.64 -26.71
N GLY A 347 -3.50 -6.35 -26.51
CA GLY A 347 -3.87 -7.55 -27.28
C GLY A 347 -2.83 -8.67 -27.23
N LEU A 348 -2.17 -8.87 -26.09
CA LEU A 348 -1.06 -9.83 -25.93
C LEU A 348 -1.51 -11.21 -25.41
N CYS A 349 -2.73 -11.34 -24.92
CA CYS A 349 -3.28 -12.60 -24.45
C CYS A 349 -4.80 -12.53 -24.37
N ASP A 350 -5.45 -13.67 -24.21
CA ASP A 350 -6.87 -13.72 -23.85
C ASP A 350 -7.12 -13.18 -22.44
N PRO A 351 -8.35 -12.75 -22.10
CA PRO A 351 -8.69 -12.40 -20.72
C PRO A 351 -8.60 -13.64 -19.81
N PRO A 352 -8.05 -13.53 -18.59
CA PRO A 352 -8.09 -14.63 -17.63
C PRO A 352 -9.52 -14.95 -17.20
N GLU A 353 -9.81 -16.23 -16.99
CA GLU A 353 -11.08 -16.65 -16.41
C GLU A 353 -10.99 -16.58 -14.88
N ILE A 354 -11.90 -15.83 -14.25
CA ILE A 354 -11.95 -15.66 -12.80
C ILE A 354 -12.98 -16.64 -12.24
N HIS A 355 -12.52 -17.55 -11.36
CA HIS A 355 -13.35 -18.60 -10.77
C HIS A 355 -13.96 -18.14 -9.44
N GLU A 356 -13.09 -17.63 -8.56
CA GLU A 356 -13.47 -17.16 -7.23
C GLU A 356 -12.52 -16.07 -6.74
N SER A 357 -12.95 -15.31 -5.74
CA SER A 357 -12.22 -14.16 -5.24
C SER A 357 -12.48 -13.91 -3.76
N TYR A 358 -11.42 -13.56 -3.03
CA TYR A 358 -11.48 -13.01 -1.68
C TYR A 358 -11.07 -11.55 -1.74
N THR A 359 -12.03 -10.63 -1.65
CA THR A 359 -11.78 -9.19 -1.84
C THR A 359 -12.51 -8.33 -0.83
N SER A 360 -12.03 -7.11 -0.60
CA SER A 360 -12.79 -6.06 0.09
C SER A 360 -12.77 -4.77 -0.72
N GLY A 361 -13.57 -3.78 -0.31
CA GLY A 361 -13.39 -2.40 -0.81
C GLY A 361 -11.94 -1.96 -0.67
N ALA A 362 -11.41 -1.30 -1.70
CA ALA A 362 -9.98 -1.03 -1.83
C ALA A 362 -9.68 0.43 -2.15
N THR A 363 -8.45 0.84 -1.85
CA THR A 363 -7.94 2.16 -2.22
C THR A 363 -6.44 2.13 -2.49
N GLU A 364 -6.00 2.90 -3.48
CA GLU A 364 -4.57 3.13 -3.77
C GLU A 364 -3.94 4.15 -2.81
N ASN A 365 -4.78 4.95 -2.14
CA ASN A 365 -4.33 6.07 -1.32
C ASN A 365 -3.93 5.69 0.11
N LEU A 366 -4.09 4.41 0.49
CA LEU A 366 -3.94 3.96 1.87
C LEU A 366 -2.53 4.21 2.43
N LEU A 367 -1.52 3.93 1.61
CA LEU A 367 -0.11 4.10 1.95
C LEU A 367 0.52 5.30 1.25
N GLU A 368 -0.24 6.13 0.52
CA GLU A 368 0.35 7.16 -0.33
C GLU A 368 1.10 8.24 0.47
N LYS A 369 0.53 8.71 1.60
CA LYS A 369 1.23 9.67 2.47
C LYS A 369 2.50 9.09 3.09
N PHE A 370 2.45 7.81 3.49
CA PHE A 370 3.60 7.06 4.01
C PHE A 370 4.69 6.90 2.93
N ARG A 371 4.29 6.50 1.72
CA ARG A 371 5.16 6.37 0.55
C ARG A 371 5.82 7.69 0.19
N THR A 372 5.05 8.78 0.13
CA THR A 372 5.57 10.12 -0.20
C THR A 372 6.57 10.60 0.85
N ALA A 373 6.29 10.43 2.14
CA ALA A 373 7.25 10.80 3.20
C ALA A 373 8.60 10.05 3.06
N LEU A 374 8.56 8.75 2.77
CA LEU A 374 9.76 7.94 2.53
C LEU A 374 10.47 8.35 1.24
N LYS A 375 9.72 8.61 0.17
CA LYS A 375 10.27 9.08 -1.12
C LYS A 375 10.98 10.42 -0.95
N ASP A 376 10.34 11.39 -0.33
CA ASP A 376 10.89 12.74 -0.16
C ASP A 376 12.13 12.73 0.73
N ALA A 377 12.13 11.93 1.81
CA ALA A 377 13.31 11.73 2.64
C ALA A 377 14.47 11.08 1.85
N ARG A 378 14.16 10.09 1.01
CA ARG A 378 15.15 9.45 0.14
C ARG A 378 15.71 10.41 -0.91
N ASP A 379 14.86 11.18 -1.57
CA ASP A 379 15.27 12.11 -2.62
C ASP A 379 16.14 13.24 -2.03
N THR A 380 15.76 13.76 -0.85
CA THR A 380 16.58 14.71 -0.09
C THR A 380 17.94 14.11 0.26
N ALA A 381 17.97 12.88 0.77
CA ALA A 381 19.21 12.20 1.14
C ALA A 381 20.11 11.93 -0.08
N LEU A 382 19.54 11.66 -1.27
CA LEU A 382 20.30 11.58 -2.50
C LEU A 382 20.93 12.92 -2.89
N ALA A 383 20.17 14.02 -2.79
CA ALA A 383 20.66 15.37 -3.11
C ALA A 383 21.77 15.83 -2.14
N GLU A 384 21.66 15.44 -0.86
CA GLU A 384 22.60 15.81 0.20
C GLU A 384 23.76 14.79 0.36
N ASN A 385 23.78 13.69 -0.40
CA ASN A 385 24.70 12.56 -0.23
C ASN A 385 24.69 11.96 1.20
N ASP A 386 23.53 11.97 1.87
CA ASP A 386 23.34 11.41 3.20
C ASP A 386 23.14 9.88 3.12
N THR A 387 24.24 9.14 3.28
CA THR A 387 24.23 7.67 3.23
C THR A 387 23.45 7.04 4.37
N VAL A 388 23.44 7.64 5.56
CA VAL A 388 22.73 7.14 6.75
C VAL A 388 21.23 7.14 6.50
N THR A 389 20.68 8.27 6.05
CA THR A 389 19.25 8.38 5.75
C THR A 389 18.87 7.46 4.60
N LEU A 390 19.72 7.30 3.57
CA LEU A 390 19.43 6.39 2.45
C LEU A 390 19.30 4.92 2.91
N GLU A 391 20.24 4.43 3.72
CA GLU A 391 20.19 3.07 4.23
C GLU A 391 19.03 2.86 5.19
N TYR A 392 18.79 3.84 6.06
CA TYR A 392 17.70 3.81 7.02
C TYR A 392 16.32 3.78 6.34
N VAL A 393 16.06 4.69 5.40
CA VAL A 393 14.80 4.72 4.62
C VAL A 393 14.63 3.44 3.81
N LYS A 394 15.70 2.93 3.19
CA LYS A 394 15.69 1.63 2.50
C LYS A 394 15.24 0.50 3.42
N ALA A 395 15.77 0.46 4.63
CA ALA A 395 15.40 -0.54 5.62
C ALA A 395 13.96 -0.37 6.11
N MET A 396 13.47 0.87 6.30
CA MET A 396 12.10 1.13 6.73
C MET A 396 11.08 0.49 5.78
N TYR A 397 11.12 0.81 4.49
CA TYR A 397 10.14 0.25 3.56
C TYR A 397 10.36 -1.25 3.30
N SER A 398 11.62 -1.71 3.17
CA SER A 398 11.90 -3.11 2.85
C SER A 398 11.47 -4.04 3.98
N LYS A 399 11.78 -3.66 5.23
CA LYS A 399 11.38 -4.43 6.40
C LYS A 399 9.88 -4.33 6.64
N PHE A 400 9.27 -3.16 6.49
CA PHE A 400 7.80 -2.99 6.58
C PHE A 400 7.05 -3.98 5.68
N VAL A 401 7.41 -4.05 4.39
CA VAL A 401 6.79 -5.00 3.45
C VAL A 401 7.06 -6.45 3.85
N SER A 402 8.26 -6.79 4.29
CA SER A 402 8.60 -8.17 4.67
C SER A 402 7.95 -8.64 5.98
N THR A 403 7.52 -7.71 6.84
CA THR A 403 7.09 -8.02 8.21
C THR A 403 5.59 -7.93 8.45
N MET A 404 4.81 -7.34 7.52
CA MET A 404 3.35 -7.27 7.64
C MET A 404 2.61 -8.59 7.38
N GLY A 405 3.31 -9.65 6.94
CA GLY A 405 2.75 -11.01 6.88
C GLY A 405 2.83 -11.71 8.23
N GLU A 406 3.35 -12.94 8.26
CA GLU A 406 3.43 -13.77 9.48
C GLU A 406 4.62 -13.46 10.40
N SER A 407 5.21 -12.28 10.32
CA SER A 407 6.42 -11.97 11.08
C SER A 407 6.13 -11.69 12.55
N ASN A 408 6.83 -12.38 13.45
CA ASN A 408 6.80 -12.08 14.89
C ASN A 408 7.38 -10.70 15.25
N TYR A 409 8.06 -10.03 14.31
CA TYR A 409 8.68 -8.72 14.52
C TYR A 409 7.70 -7.56 14.41
N ASN A 410 6.61 -7.71 13.64
CA ASN A 410 5.57 -6.68 13.52
C ASN A 410 4.24 -7.24 14.05
N ARG A 411 3.95 -6.99 15.32
CA ARG A 411 2.70 -7.39 15.97
C ARG A 411 1.59 -6.34 15.83
N GLU A 412 1.91 -5.21 15.22
CA GLU A 412 1.00 -4.08 15.10
C GLU A 412 0.17 -4.17 13.81
N LEU A 413 0.67 -4.87 12.79
CA LEU A 413 0.01 -5.04 11.50
C LEU A 413 0.21 -6.47 10.96
N TYR A 414 -0.88 -7.23 10.89
CA TYR A 414 -0.93 -8.60 10.37
C TYR A 414 -1.86 -8.67 9.14
N ARG A 415 -1.29 -8.40 7.97
CA ARG A 415 -1.92 -8.32 6.64
C ARG A 415 -1.09 -9.07 5.58
N PRO A 416 -1.09 -10.41 5.61
CA PRO A 416 -0.42 -11.21 4.57
C PRO A 416 -0.99 -10.95 3.16
N ASP A 417 -2.27 -10.57 3.05
CA ASP A 417 -2.86 -10.11 1.80
C ASP A 417 -2.15 -8.86 1.25
N TRP A 418 -1.90 -7.85 2.10
CA TRP A 418 -1.14 -6.66 1.69
C TRP A 418 0.29 -7.00 1.29
N MET A 419 0.94 -7.89 2.04
CA MET A 419 2.30 -8.34 1.74
C MET A 419 2.38 -8.90 0.31
N HIS A 420 1.51 -9.86 -0.02
CA HIS A 420 1.50 -10.46 -1.35
C HIS A 420 1.14 -9.43 -2.43
N ILE A 421 0.14 -8.57 -2.20
CA ILE A 421 -0.24 -7.52 -3.15
C ILE A 421 0.93 -6.57 -3.44
N ILE A 422 1.63 -6.05 -2.42
CA ILE A 422 2.76 -5.13 -2.61
C ILE A 422 3.92 -5.81 -3.34
N ARG A 423 4.20 -7.09 -3.04
CA ARG A 423 5.24 -7.85 -3.75
C ARG A 423 4.90 -8.05 -5.22
N SER A 424 3.68 -8.54 -5.52
CA SER A 424 3.19 -8.68 -6.88
C SER A 424 3.14 -7.36 -7.64
N GLN A 425 2.84 -6.25 -6.97
CA GLN A 425 2.90 -4.93 -7.60
C GLN A 425 4.32 -4.58 -8.05
N ALA A 426 5.35 -4.89 -7.24
CA ALA A 426 6.74 -4.66 -7.64
C ALA A 426 7.09 -5.48 -8.91
N PHE A 427 6.64 -6.73 -8.96
CA PHE A 427 6.83 -7.61 -10.12
C PHE A 427 6.09 -7.10 -11.37
N ALA A 428 4.82 -6.69 -11.23
CA ALA A 428 4.05 -6.09 -12.31
C ALA A 428 4.69 -4.79 -12.83
N ASN A 429 5.27 -3.97 -11.94
CA ASN A 429 5.97 -2.75 -12.32
C ASN A 429 7.23 -3.06 -13.16
N LEU A 430 8.02 -4.08 -12.77
CA LEU A 430 9.18 -4.52 -13.55
C LEU A 430 8.73 -5.05 -14.93
N TRP A 431 7.66 -5.84 -14.97
CA TRP A 431 7.11 -6.35 -16.23
C TRP A 431 6.70 -5.21 -17.17
N MET A 432 5.99 -4.19 -16.66
CA MET A 432 5.60 -3.02 -17.45
C MET A 432 6.81 -2.24 -17.98
N LYS A 433 7.92 -2.19 -17.24
CA LYS A 433 9.18 -1.59 -17.72
C LYS A 433 9.83 -2.44 -18.82
N ALA A 434 9.83 -3.76 -18.68
CA ALA A 434 10.30 -4.67 -19.74
C ALA A 434 9.45 -4.49 -21.02
N TYR A 435 8.14 -4.42 -20.90
CA TYR A 435 7.26 -4.16 -22.03
C TYR A 435 7.49 -2.79 -22.66
N LYS A 436 7.68 -1.73 -21.85
CA LYS A 436 8.06 -0.41 -22.36
C LYS A 436 9.35 -0.48 -23.16
N ALA A 437 10.40 -1.11 -22.62
CA ALA A 437 11.67 -1.30 -23.32
C ALA A 437 11.47 -1.98 -24.69
N HIS A 438 10.73 -3.10 -24.71
CA HIS A 438 10.41 -3.83 -25.93
C HIS A 438 9.67 -2.97 -26.96
N ARG A 439 8.64 -2.22 -26.53
CA ARG A 439 7.84 -1.37 -27.42
C ARG A 439 8.63 -0.21 -28.01
N GLU A 440 9.57 0.35 -27.26
CA GLU A 440 10.47 1.41 -27.74
C GLU A 440 11.68 0.87 -28.53
N GLY A 441 11.68 -0.43 -28.89
CA GLY A 441 12.66 -1.04 -29.77
C GLY A 441 13.91 -1.60 -29.08
N LEU A 442 13.98 -1.60 -27.74
CA LEU A 442 15.05 -2.29 -27.02
C LEU A 442 14.79 -3.79 -27.00
N MET A 443 15.84 -4.60 -27.18
CA MET A 443 15.70 -6.04 -27.00
C MET A 443 15.76 -6.36 -25.51
N VAL A 444 14.67 -6.87 -24.95
CA VAL A 444 14.68 -7.39 -23.58
C VAL A 444 15.36 -8.75 -23.56
N VAL A 445 16.43 -8.89 -22.77
CA VAL A 445 17.23 -10.11 -22.68
C VAL A 445 16.92 -10.90 -21.42
N ARG A 446 16.68 -10.23 -20.31
CA ARG A 446 16.43 -10.88 -19.02
C ARG A 446 15.65 -9.95 -18.09
N ALA A 447 14.75 -10.52 -17.31
CA ALA A 447 14.01 -9.82 -16.26
C ALA A 447 13.95 -10.73 -15.03
N MET A 448 14.48 -10.26 -13.90
CA MET A 448 14.63 -11.06 -12.69
C MET A 448 14.32 -10.28 -11.42
N GLY A 449 13.74 -10.98 -10.44
CA GLY A 449 13.51 -10.39 -9.13
C GLY A 449 12.54 -9.21 -9.20
N THR A 450 12.83 -8.15 -8.45
CA THR A 450 11.99 -6.96 -8.34
C THR A 450 12.48 -5.78 -9.16
N ASP A 451 13.75 -5.79 -9.55
CA ASP A 451 14.49 -4.61 -9.99
C ASP A 451 15.50 -4.84 -11.10
N GLU A 452 15.72 -6.08 -11.57
CA GLU A 452 16.77 -6.36 -12.55
C GLU A 452 16.19 -6.55 -13.96
N LEU A 453 16.60 -5.68 -14.89
CA LEU A 453 16.17 -5.68 -16.29
C LEU A 453 17.39 -5.57 -17.22
N HIS A 454 17.59 -6.54 -18.10
CA HIS A 454 18.70 -6.56 -19.05
C HIS A 454 18.18 -6.26 -20.45
N VAL A 455 18.82 -5.31 -21.11
CA VAL A 455 18.42 -4.85 -22.44
C VAL A 455 19.62 -4.70 -23.37
N THR A 456 19.38 -4.80 -24.68
CA THR A 456 20.30 -4.33 -25.72
C THR A 456 19.70 -3.13 -26.44
N GLY A 457 20.56 -2.24 -26.92
CA GLY A 457 20.17 -0.98 -27.59
C GLY A 457 20.33 0.26 -26.71
N ASP A 458 19.96 1.43 -27.27
CA ASP A 458 20.08 2.74 -26.62
C ASP A 458 18.99 2.95 -25.57
N TRP A 459 19.23 2.43 -24.36
CA TRP A 459 18.26 2.43 -23.27
C TRP A 459 18.01 3.83 -22.68
N HIS A 460 18.95 4.77 -22.83
CA HIS A 460 18.81 6.17 -22.38
C HIS A 460 17.63 6.90 -23.05
N ARG A 461 17.23 6.48 -24.26
CA ARG A 461 16.01 6.99 -24.92
C ARG A 461 14.72 6.60 -24.21
N VAL A 462 14.74 5.51 -23.44
CA VAL A 462 13.56 4.91 -22.82
C VAL A 462 13.47 5.22 -21.33
N PHE A 463 14.61 5.23 -20.65
CA PHE A 463 14.69 5.43 -19.21
C PHE A 463 15.68 6.54 -18.87
N PRO A 464 15.30 7.50 -18.00
CA PRO A 464 16.25 8.45 -17.46
C PRO A 464 17.23 7.73 -16.52
N GLU A 465 18.51 8.06 -16.64
CA GLU A 465 19.56 7.55 -15.78
C GLU A 465 19.62 8.32 -14.45
N GLY A 466 19.76 7.59 -13.35
CA GLY A 466 19.97 8.18 -12.04
C GLY A 466 19.54 7.29 -10.89
N ARG A 467 19.31 7.90 -9.73
CA ARG A 467 18.98 7.20 -8.48
C ARG A 467 17.59 7.53 -7.98
N GLY A 468 16.87 8.46 -8.58
CA GLY A 468 15.47 8.75 -8.29
C GLY A 468 14.56 7.55 -8.54
N VAL A 469 13.37 7.55 -7.92
CA VAL A 469 12.43 6.42 -7.98
C VAL A 469 11.92 6.14 -9.41
N THR A 470 11.89 7.16 -10.28
CA THR A 470 11.51 7.03 -11.69
C THR A 470 12.67 6.70 -12.62
N GLU A 471 13.91 6.80 -12.12
CA GLU A 471 15.15 6.62 -12.85
C GLU A 471 15.67 5.18 -12.69
N VAL A 472 16.60 4.81 -13.55
CA VAL A 472 17.31 3.52 -13.49
C VAL A 472 18.82 3.76 -13.45
N LYS A 473 19.59 2.81 -12.93
CA LYS A 473 21.05 2.87 -12.94
C LYS A 473 21.64 1.63 -13.58
N VAL A 474 22.81 1.79 -14.18
CA VAL A 474 23.59 0.65 -14.69
C VAL A 474 24.09 -0.17 -13.51
N LYS A 475 23.85 -1.47 -13.57
CA LYS A 475 24.36 -2.47 -12.62
C LYS A 475 25.61 -3.15 -13.19
N ASP A 476 25.57 -3.50 -14.46
CA ASP A 476 26.63 -4.21 -15.16
C ASP A 476 26.48 -4.05 -16.68
N VAL A 477 27.57 -4.25 -17.42
CA VAL A 477 27.60 -4.29 -18.89
C VAL A 477 28.43 -5.49 -19.32
N TYR A 478 27.85 -6.37 -20.13
CA TYR A 478 28.53 -7.57 -20.59
C TYR A 478 28.14 -7.91 -22.03
N THR A 479 28.99 -8.68 -22.72
CA THR A 479 28.74 -9.10 -24.10
C THR A 479 28.36 -10.58 -24.17
N VAL A 480 27.41 -10.91 -25.04
CA VAL A 480 27.02 -12.30 -25.38
C VAL A 480 27.03 -12.48 -26.90
N GLY A 481 27.41 -13.67 -27.36
CA GLY A 481 27.53 -14.02 -28.79
C GLY A 481 28.99 -14.19 -29.20
N THR A 482 29.22 -14.95 -30.26
CA THR A 482 30.54 -15.08 -30.90
C THR A 482 30.62 -14.13 -32.09
N ASP A 483 31.83 -13.62 -32.35
CA ASP A 483 32.11 -12.97 -33.62
C ASP A 483 31.81 -13.96 -34.75
N ALA A 484 31.28 -13.47 -35.87
CA ALA A 484 31.29 -14.26 -37.09
C ALA A 484 32.76 -14.67 -37.34
N PRO A 485 33.05 -15.93 -37.72
CA PRO A 485 34.42 -16.26 -38.09
C PRO A 485 34.85 -15.31 -39.19
N ASP A 486 35.94 -14.58 -38.97
CA ASP A 486 36.57 -13.74 -39.98
C ASP A 486 36.79 -14.59 -41.22
N ALA A 487 36.05 -14.28 -42.29
CA ALA A 487 36.27 -14.84 -43.60
C ALA A 487 37.49 -14.17 -44.25
N THR A 488 38.65 -14.22 -43.58
CA THR A 488 39.95 -13.78 -44.10
C THR A 488 41.06 -14.49 -43.33
N ASP A 489 41.34 -15.74 -43.67
CA ASP A 489 42.69 -16.28 -43.84
C ASP A 489 42.59 -17.73 -44.33
N ASP A 490 42.33 -17.87 -45.63
CA ASP A 490 42.63 -19.10 -46.37
C ASP A 490 43.14 -18.67 -47.77
N ALA A 491 44.27 -17.95 -47.76
CA ALA A 491 45.07 -17.66 -48.93
C ALA A 491 46.55 -17.63 -48.51
N ASP A 492 47.11 -18.81 -48.26
CA ASP A 492 48.47 -19.23 -48.67
C ASP A 492 49.00 -20.35 -47.79
N ALA A 493 48.67 -21.59 -48.13
CA ALA A 493 49.52 -22.76 -47.86
C ALA A 493 49.08 -23.96 -48.69
N GLN A 494 49.17 -23.88 -50.02
CA GLN A 494 49.17 -25.06 -50.89
C GLN A 494 49.79 -24.72 -52.25
N GLY A 495 51.00 -25.21 -52.52
CA GLY A 495 51.52 -25.33 -53.89
C GLY A 495 53.02 -25.12 -54.06
N ALA A 496 53.78 -26.21 -53.84
CA ALA A 496 54.91 -26.72 -54.62
C ALA A 496 55.96 -25.76 -55.22
#